data_AF-A0A354BQ76-F1
#
_entry.id   AF-A0A354BQ76-F1
#
_cell.length_a   1.000
_cell.length_b   1.000
_cell.length_c   1.000
_cell.angle_alpha   90.00
_cell.angle_beta   90.00
_cell.angle_gamma   90.00
#
_symmetry.space_group_name_H-M   'P 1'
#
loop_
_entity.id
_entity.type
_entity.pdbx_description
1 polymer ?
#
loop_
_entity_poly.entity_id
_entity_poly.type
_entity_poly.pdbx_seq_one_letter_code
_entity_poly.pdbx_strand_id
1 'polypeptide(L)'
;LKDPGPIVIGAAQGASCFGPAYEMAFILDADLRKKKLRKKVPIYFVTPEPYIGHMGLAGVGKSRRLMEDEFAEHSIKPIHNTAIKEVQPGKMFLEDGQEVSFRYSMMIPPFAGVDAVAGTSGLCNPKGFVNIDAYQANPKYKNIYAVGVCVAIPPVEQTPVPTGAPKTGYMIESMVSAAVHNIKAEIENNAKKETATWNAICLADMGDTGMAFVALPQMAPRNVTWAKKGKWVHLAKIALEKYFLMKMKRGVSEPFFEKAILDAVGIGKREVVE
;
A
#
# COMPACT_ATOMS: atom_id res chain seq x y z
N LEU A 1 26.83 -11.35 9.76
CA LEU A 1 26.86 -9.97 10.32
C LEU A 1 27.93 -9.93 11.39
N LYS A 2 28.84 -8.95 11.33
CA LYS A 2 29.94 -8.79 12.29
C LYS A 2 29.54 -8.01 13.55
N ASP A 3 28.46 -7.23 13.47
CA ASP A 3 28.00 -6.34 14.54
C ASP A 3 26.45 -6.33 14.63
N PRO A 4 25.84 -7.35 15.27
CA PRO A 4 24.40 -7.42 15.46
C PRO A 4 23.94 -6.40 16.52
N GLY A 5 22.80 -5.75 16.26
CA GLY A 5 22.17 -4.84 17.23
C GLY A 5 20.68 -4.66 16.93
N PRO A 6 19.96 -3.85 17.73
CA PRO A 6 18.52 -3.67 17.58
C PRO A 6 18.13 -3.13 16.21
N ILE A 7 16.97 -3.52 15.72
CA ILE A 7 16.40 -3.05 14.46
C ILE A 7 15.08 -2.34 14.73
N VAL A 8 14.86 -1.21 14.07
CA VAL A 8 13.57 -0.49 14.05
C VAL A 8 13.03 -0.43 12.63
N ILE A 9 11.90 -1.06 12.38
CA ILE A 9 11.18 -1.00 11.10
C ILE A 9 9.84 -0.33 11.32
N GLY A 10 9.27 0.32 10.30
CA GLY A 10 7.91 0.80 10.44
C GLY A 10 7.49 1.87 9.44
N ALA A 11 6.58 2.73 9.87
CA ALA A 11 6.06 3.84 9.09
C ALA A 11 6.01 5.11 9.94
N ALA A 12 6.22 6.26 9.31
CA ALA A 12 6.11 7.56 9.96
C ALA A 12 4.68 8.12 9.85
N GLN A 13 4.35 9.11 10.69
CA GLN A 13 3.08 9.83 10.63
C GLN A 13 2.78 10.35 9.22
N GLY A 14 1.54 10.16 8.78
CA GLY A 14 1.06 10.51 7.45
C GLY A 14 1.38 9.50 6.34
N ALA A 15 2.10 8.41 6.65
CA ALA A 15 2.31 7.32 5.71
C ALA A 15 0.98 6.69 5.25
N SER A 16 1.00 6.15 4.03
CA SER A 16 -0.15 5.46 3.44
C SER A 16 0.20 4.08 2.88
N CYS A 17 1.45 3.63 3.00
CA CYS A 17 1.93 2.37 2.40
C CYS A 17 2.54 1.46 3.49
N PHE A 18 1.68 0.87 4.32
CA PHE A 18 2.12 0.11 5.51
C PHE A 18 2.59 -1.31 5.18
N GLY A 19 2.02 -1.95 4.16
CA GLY A 19 2.34 -3.33 3.77
C GLY A 19 3.85 -3.61 3.64
N PRO A 20 4.62 -2.80 2.90
CA PRO A 20 6.07 -2.99 2.78
C PRO A 20 6.86 -2.86 4.09
N ALA A 21 6.37 -2.10 5.07
CA ALA A 21 7.01 -2.05 6.39
C ALA A 21 6.88 -3.40 7.09
N TYR A 22 5.68 -3.97 7.08
CA TYR A 22 5.43 -5.32 7.61
C TYR A 22 6.26 -6.37 6.87
N GLU A 23 6.28 -6.31 5.54
CA GLU A 23 7.08 -7.20 4.68
C GLU A 23 8.56 -7.16 5.09
N MET A 24 9.14 -5.96 5.23
CA MET A 24 10.54 -5.79 5.63
C MET A 24 10.83 -6.36 7.02
N ALA A 25 9.94 -6.17 7.99
CA ALA A 25 10.12 -6.70 9.33
C ALA A 25 10.19 -8.23 9.34
N PHE A 26 9.32 -8.90 8.57
CA PHE A 26 9.31 -10.36 8.48
C PHE A 26 10.47 -10.93 7.68
N ILE A 27 10.83 -10.35 6.52
CA ILE A 27 11.96 -10.87 5.73
C ILE A 27 13.30 -10.69 6.45
N LEU A 28 13.46 -9.63 7.26
CA LEU A 28 14.63 -9.46 8.12
C LEU A 28 14.65 -10.51 9.24
N ASP A 29 13.51 -10.78 9.89
CA ASP A 29 13.40 -11.85 10.88
C ASP A 29 13.77 -13.21 10.26
N ALA A 30 13.23 -13.54 9.09
CA ALA A 30 13.50 -14.78 8.37
C ALA A 30 14.98 -14.93 8.00
N ASP A 31 15.61 -13.89 7.44
CA ASP A 31 17.04 -13.91 7.10
C ASP A 31 17.93 -14.06 8.34
N LEU A 32 17.60 -13.36 9.43
CA LEU A 32 18.32 -13.48 10.71
C LEU A 32 18.17 -14.87 11.33
N ARG A 33 17.01 -15.51 11.22
CA ARG A 33 16.78 -16.89 11.66
C ARG A 33 17.58 -17.88 10.83
N LYS A 34 17.57 -17.74 9.49
CA LYS A 34 18.38 -18.56 8.57
C LYS A 34 19.87 -18.48 8.91
N LYS A 35 20.36 -17.30 9.30
CA LYS A 35 21.75 -17.07 9.74
C LYS A 35 22.02 -17.45 11.20
N LYS A 36 21.01 -17.91 11.95
CA LYS A 36 21.07 -18.22 13.40
C LYS A 36 21.51 -17.02 14.26
N LEU A 37 21.17 -15.81 13.83
CA LEU A 37 21.52 -14.54 14.49
C LEU A 37 20.35 -13.84 15.17
N ARG A 38 19.10 -14.27 14.91
CA ARG A 38 17.88 -13.60 15.41
C ARG A 38 17.87 -13.34 16.92
N LYS A 39 18.42 -14.27 17.71
CA LYS A 39 18.52 -14.12 19.18
C LYS A 39 19.36 -12.92 19.65
N LYS A 40 20.23 -12.37 18.79
CA LYS A 40 21.10 -11.22 19.08
C LYS A 40 20.51 -9.89 18.61
N VAL A 41 19.36 -9.90 17.95
CA VAL A 41 18.80 -8.76 17.21
C VAL A 41 17.36 -8.55 17.65
N PRO A 42 17.09 -7.66 18.63
CA PRO A 42 15.74 -7.18 18.90
C PRO A 42 15.16 -6.49 17.66
N ILE A 43 13.87 -6.70 17.37
CA ILE A 43 13.16 -6.03 16.27
C ILE A 43 11.96 -5.30 16.86
N TYR A 44 11.89 -4.00 16.61
CA TYR A 44 10.78 -3.13 16.97
C TYR A 44 10.06 -2.68 15.71
N PHE A 45 8.73 -2.58 15.79
CA PHE A 45 7.88 -2.11 14.71
C PHE A 45 7.16 -0.83 15.13
N VAL A 46 7.59 0.34 14.64
CA VAL A 46 7.01 1.65 15.00
C VAL A 46 6.01 2.10 13.94
N THR A 47 4.79 2.44 14.31
CA THR A 47 3.77 2.84 13.31
C THR A 47 2.77 3.88 13.87
N PRO A 48 2.27 4.81 13.02
CA PRO A 48 1.16 5.69 13.38
C PRO A 48 -0.19 4.97 13.36
N GLU A 49 -0.25 3.73 12.86
CA GLU A 49 -1.51 2.97 12.84
C GLU A 49 -2.10 2.85 14.26
N PRO A 50 -3.42 3.01 14.43
CA PRO A 50 -4.06 2.91 15.74
C PRO A 50 -3.91 1.51 16.37
N TYR A 51 -3.76 0.48 15.53
CA TYR A 51 -3.47 -0.89 15.91
C TYR A 51 -2.72 -1.60 14.77
N ILE A 52 -2.03 -2.69 15.08
CA ILE A 52 -1.28 -3.48 14.10
C ILE A 52 -2.23 -4.13 13.08
N GLY A 53 -1.94 -3.99 11.79
CA GLY A 53 -2.79 -4.50 10.73
C GLY A 53 -3.96 -3.60 10.34
N HIS A 54 -3.94 -2.32 10.73
CA HIS A 54 -4.88 -1.29 10.26
C HIS A 54 -4.72 -1.01 8.74
N MET A 55 -3.48 -1.03 8.24
CA MET A 55 -3.09 -0.93 6.84
C MET A 55 -3.52 0.36 6.11
N GLY A 56 -3.95 1.39 6.85
CA GLY A 56 -4.55 2.60 6.27
C GLY A 56 -5.95 2.37 5.70
N LEU A 57 -6.58 1.25 6.07
CA LEU A 57 -7.83 0.75 5.50
C LEU A 57 -8.87 0.36 6.58
N ALA A 58 -8.68 0.77 7.84
CA ALA A 58 -9.48 0.29 8.97
C ALA A 58 -9.47 -1.25 9.10
N GLY A 59 -8.36 -1.88 8.69
CA GLY A 59 -8.20 -3.32 8.63
C GLY A 59 -8.83 -3.97 7.39
N VAL A 60 -8.37 -5.19 7.08
CA VAL A 60 -8.85 -6.03 5.98
C VAL A 60 -9.14 -7.42 6.51
N GLY A 61 -10.41 -7.80 6.60
CA GLY A 61 -10.85 -9.04 7.24
C GLY A 61 -10.30 -9.17 8.66
N LYS A 62 -9.53 -10.25 8.91
CA LYS A 62 -8.90 -10.52 10.21
C LYS A 62 -7.48 -9.96 10.33
N SER A 63 -7.08 -8.98 9.51
CA SER A 63 -5.71 -8.46 9.47
C SER A 63 -5.17 -8.09 10.86
N ARG A 64 -5.98 -7.46 11.72
CA ARG A 64 -5.54 -7.11 13.08
C ARG A 64 -5.02 -8.31 13.86
N ARG A 65 -5.90 -9.29 14.10
CA ARG A 65 -5.57 -10.49 14.87
C ARG A 65 -4.44 -11.29 14.22
N LEU A 66 -4.52 -11.48 12.90
CA LEU A 66 -3.48 -12.18 12.15
C LEU A 66 -2.11 -11.53 12.38
N MET A 67 -2.00 -10.22 12.22
CA MET A 67 -0.72 -9.51 12.35
C MET A 67 -0.22 -9.45 13.80
N GLU A 68 -1.12 -9.31 14.78
CA GLU A 68 -0.79 -9.39 16.21
C GLU A 68 -0.22 -10.79 16.57
N ASP A 69 -0.86 -11.87 16.09
CA ASP A 69 -0.40 -13.25 16.28
C ASP A 69 0.98 -13.48 15.64
N GLU A 70 1.19 -13.02 14.40
CA GLU A 70 2.47 -13.14 13.70
C GLU A 70 3.59 -12.34 14.38
N PHE A 71 3.29 -11.14 14.89
CA PHE A 71 4.29 -10.37 15.64
C PHE A 71 4.73 -11.08 16.91
N ALA A 72 3.78 -11.71 17.63
CA ALA A 72 4.08 -12.51 18.80
C ALA A 72 4.95 -13.73 18.45
N GLU A 73 4.57 -14.51 17.42
CA GLU A 73 5.31 -15.70 16.96
C GLU A 73 6.74 -15.34 16.50
N HIS A 74 6.89 -14.20 15.83
CA HIS A 74 8.18 -13.72 15.35
C HIS A 74 8.96 -12.88 16.37
N SER A 75 8.42 -12.66 17.59
CA SER A 75 9.00 -11.83 18.64
C SER A 75 9.37 -10.41 18.15
N ILE A 76 8.52 -9.83 17.30
CA ILE A 76 8.60 -8.44 16.83
C ILE A 76 7.78 -7.59 17.78
N LYS A 77 8.38 -6.54 18.36
CA LYS A 77 7.71 -5.70 19.36
C LYS A 77 7.02 -4.51 18.70
N PRO A 78 5.68 -4.46 18.65
CA PRO A 78 4.98 -3.30 18.10
C PRO A 78 5.02 -2.10 19.05
N ILE A 79 5.16 -0.91 18.47
CA ILE A 79 4.95 0.40 19.09
C ILE A 79 4.04 1.17 18.12
N HIS A 80 2.73 1.06 18.32
CA HIS A 80 1.73 1.62 17.42
C HIS A 80 1.06 2.85 18.04
N ASN A 81 0.23 3.55 17.25
CA ASN A 81 -0.47 4.78 17.65
C ASN A 81 0.47 5.87 18.17
N THR A 82 1.66 5.99 17.56
CA THR A 82 2.69 6.96 17.95
C THR A 82 3.25 7.69 16.74
N ALA A 83 3.83 8.85 16.96
CA ALA A 83 4.52 9.63 15.93
C ALA A 83 6.01 9.71 16.24
N ILE A 84 6.82 9.78 15.18
CA ILE A 84 8.26 9.95 15.29
C ILE A 84 8.53 11.45 15.40
N LYS A 85 9.14 11.84 16.50
CA LYS A 85 9.55 13.22 16.76
C LYS A 85 10.88 13.53 16.07
N GLU A 86 11.88 12.67 16.28
CA GLU A 86 13.23 12.86 15.77
C GLU A 86 13.95 11.53 15.58
N VAL A 87 14.83 11.45 14.58
CA VAL A 87 15.76 10.33 14.40
C VAL A 87 17.19 10.86 14.44
N GLN A 88 17.97 10.32 15.36
CA GLN A 88 19.41 10.59 15.51
C GLN A 88 20.21 9.32 15.21
N PRO A 89 21.54 9.41 15.03
CA PRO A 89 22.39 8.23 14.89
C PRO A 89 22.18 7.24 16.03
N GLY A 90 21.55 6.10 15.71
CA GLY A 90 21.32 4.98 16.61
C GLY A 90 20.13 5.12 17.58
N LYS A 91 19.35 6.20 17.50
CA LYS A 91 18.22 6.47 18.41
C LYS A 91 17.03 7.09 17.67
N MET A 92 15.83 6.62 17.99
CA MET A 92 14.56 7.21 17.53
C MET A 92 13.81 7.74 18.74
N PHE A 93 13.40 9.00 18.69
CA PHE A 93 12.59 9.66 19.71
C PHE A 93 11.15 9.73 19.24
N LEU A 94 10.24 9.24 20.09
CA LEU A 94 8.80 9.23 19.83
C LEU A 94 8.13 10.40 20.58
N GLU A 95 6.97 10.85 20.08
CA GLU A 95 6.23 11.97 20.68
C GLU A 95 5.73 11.69 22.10
N ASP A 96 5.56 10.42 22.46
CA ASP A 96 5.19 9.99 23.82
C ASP A 96 6.36 9.97 24.82
N GLY A 97 7.55 10.39 24.38
CA GLY A 97 8.77 10.44 25.20
C GLY A 97 9.61 9.16 25.20
N GLN A 98 9.18 8.09 24.51
CA GLN A 98 9.96 6.86 24.39
C GLN A 98 11.20 7.07 23.50
N GLU A 99 12.33 6.49 23.92
CA GLU A 99 13.56 6.37 23.14
C GLU A 99 13.74 4.92 22.67
N VAL A 100 13.83 4.71 21.36
CA VAL A 100 14.06 3.39 20.76
C VAL A 100 15.44 3.35 20.11
N SER A 101 16.35 2.60 20.73
CA SER A 101 17.70 2.39 20.19
C SER A 101 17.69 1.46 18.98
N PHE A 102 18.53 1.74 17.98
CA PHE A 102 18.71 0.88 16.81
C PHE A 102 20.15 0.88 16.30
N ARG A 103 20.57 -0.24 15.72
CA ARG A 103 21.76 -0.34 14.86
C ARG A 103 21.40 -0.17 13.38
N TYR A 104 20.18 -0.52 13.01
CA TYR A 104 19.62 -0.32 11.68
C TYR A 104 18.16 0.11 11.79
N SER A 105 17.74 1.07 10.96
CA SER A 105 16.34 1.47 10.86
C SER A 105 15.88 1.61 9.42
N MET A 106 14.59 1.35 9.19
CA MET A 106 13.91 1.60 7.92
C MET A 106 12.48 2.06 8.20
N MET A 107 12.14 3.26 7.75
CA MET A 107 10.81 3.84 7.94
C MET A 107 10.19 4.21 6.60
N ILE A 108 8.92 3.83 6.39
CA ILE A 108 8.12 4.33 5.28
C ILE A 108 7.76 5.81 5.56
N PRO A 109 8.13 6.75 4.69
CA PRO A 109 7.79 8.16 4.87
C PRO A 109 6.34 8.45 4.48
N PRO A 110 5.77 9.59 4.92
CA PRO A 110 4.57 10.14 4.30
C PRO A 110 4.82 10.47 2.82
N PHE A 111 3.80 10.32 2.00
CA PHE A 111 3.84 10.76 0.61
C PHE A 111 3.29 12.18 0.47
N ALA A 112 3.85 12.92 -0.49
CA ALA A 112 3.38 14.22 -0.94
C ALA A 112 3.46 14.28 -2.48
N GLY A 113 2.71 15.21 -3.07
CA GLY A 113 2.83 15.51 -4.49
C GLY A 113 4.20 16.08 -4.82
N VAL A 114 4.70 15.76 -6.02
CA VAL A 114 5.96 16.32 -6.52
C VAL A 114 5.78 17.78 -6.92
N ASP A 115 6.80 18.62 -6.70
CA ASP A 115 6.73 20.08 -6.86
C ASP A 115 6.21 20.53 -8.23
N ALA A 116 6.63 19.85 -9.30
CA ALA A 116 6.19 20.15 -10.68
C ALA A 116 4.66 20.04 -10.85
N VAL A 117 4.02 19.14 -10.11
CA VAL A 117 2.57 18.93 -10.15
C VAL A 117 1.88 19.81 -9.09
N ALA A 118 2.39 19.79 -7.85
CA ALA A 118 1.83 20.52 -6.71
C ALA A 118 1.81 22.05 -6.90
N GLY A 119 2.78 22.60 -7.65
CA GLY A 119 2.84 24.02 -7.98
C GLY A 119 1.78 24.50 -8.97
N THR A 120 0.99 23.59 -9.57
CA THR A 120 -0.05 23.96 -10.54
C THR A 120 -1.32 24.42 -9.82
N SER A 121 -1.63 25.71 -9.93
CA SER A 121 -2.75 26.34 -9.23
C SER A 121 -4.11 25.67 -9.52
N GLY A 122 -4.76 25.16 -8.48
CA GLY A 122 -6.07 24.50 -8.56
C GLY A 122 -6.04 23.07 -9.12
N LEU A 123 -4.86 22.49 -9.40
CA LEU A 123 -4.73 21.09 -9.81
C LEU A 123 -4.82 20.15 -8.61
N CYS A 124 -4.21 20.53 -7.49
CA CYS A 124 -3.94 19.65 -6.35
C CYS A 124 -4.66 20.07 -5.07
N ASN A 125 -4.74 19.15 -4.12
CA ASN A 125 -5.04 19.44 -2.72
C ASN A 125 -3.81 20.05 -2.00
N PRO A 126 -3.92 20.49 -0.72
CA PRO A 126 -2.80 21.10 0.01
C PRO A 126 -1.56 20.21 0.18
N LYS A 127 -1.68 18.89 0.02
CA LYS A 127 -0.54 17.95 0.05
C LYS A 127 0.08 17.69 -1.33
N GLY A 128 -0.38 18.39 -2.37
CA GLY A 128 0.13 18.25 -3.74
C GLY A 128 -0.45 17.06 -4.53
N PHE A 129 -1.43 16.33 -3.98
CA PHE A 129 -2.08 15.25 -4.73
C PHE A 129 -3.13 15.82 -5.69
N VAL A 130 -3.20 15.31 -6.92
CA VAL A 130 -4.10 15.79 -7.97
C VAL A 130 -5.56 15.47 -7.61
N ASN A 131 -6.42 16.49 -7.64
CA ASN A 131 -7.85 16.28 -7.48
C ASN A 131 -8.42 15.64 -8.76
N ILE A 132 -9.23 14.59 -8.61
CA ILE A 132 -9.90 13.92 -9.72
C ILE A 132 -11.40 13.78 -9.47
N ASP A 133 -12.18 13.65 -10.55
CA ASP A 133 -13.53 13.13 -10.52
C ASP A 133 -13.55 11.59 -10.66
N ALA A 134 -14.74 11.00 -10.73
CA ALA A 134 -14.91 9.54 -10.87
C ALA A 134 -14.27 8.97 -12.15
N TYR A 135 -14.07 9.80 -13.17
CA TYR A 135 -13.56 9.44 -14.49
C TYR A 135 -12.05 9.64 -14.63
N GLN A 136 -11.36 9.90 -13.51
CA GLN A 136 -9.91 10.14 -13.41
C GLN A 136 -9.46 11.49 -14.00
N ALA A 137 -10.40 12.38 -14.35
CA ALA A 137 -10.11 13.70 -14.89
C ALA A 137 -10.08 14.76 -13.77
N ASN A 138 -9.30 15.81 -13.95
CA ASN A 138 -9.30 16.93 -13.01
C ASN A 138 -10.60 17.76 -13.15
N PRO A 139 -11.27 18.13 -12.05
CA PRO A 139 -12.51 18.89 -12.12
C PRO A 139 -12.38 20.26 -12.80
N LYS A 140 -11.22 20.93 -12.69
CA LYS A 140 -10.93 22.25 -13.26
C LYS A 140 -10.32 22.14 -14.67
N TYR A 141 -9.34 21.27 -14.84
CA TYR A 141 -8.62 21.06 -16.10
C TYR A 141 -9.08 19.74 -16.75
N LYS A 142 -10.13 19.79 -17.58
CA LYS A 142 -10.80 18.58 -18.09
C LYS A 142 -9.93 17.68 -18.96
N ASN A 143 -8.88 18.23 -19.58
CA ASN A 143 -7.92 17.49 -20.38
C ASN A 143 -6.73 16.93 -19.56
N ILE A 144 -6.73 17.11 -18.23
CA ILE A 144 -5.71 16.55 -17.34
C ILE A 144 -6.31 15.37 -16.59
N TYR A 145 -5.73 14.20 -16.80
CA TYR A 145 -6.06 12.98 -16.07
C TYR A 145 -4.94 12.63 -15.09
N ALA A 146 -5.27 12.01 -13.97
CA ALA A 146 -4.29 11.54 -13.00
C ALA A 146 -4.61 10.11 -12.56
N VAL A 147 -3.56 9.29 -12.47
CA VAL A 147 -3.64 7.88 -12.12
C VAL A 147 -2.48 7.53 -11.19
N GLY A 148 -2.70 6.61 -10.26
CA GLY A 148 -1.63 6.16 -9.36
C GLY A 148 -1.57 6.88 -8.02
N VAL A 149 -0.39 6.85 -7.41
CA VAL A 149 -0.16 7.39 -6.06
C VAL A 149 -0.36 8.90 -5.99
N CYS A 150 -0.19 9.62 -7.10
CA CYS A 150 -0.34 11.08 -7.17
C CYS A 150 -1.78 11.57 -7.01
N VAL A 151 -2.77 10.67 -7.04
CA VAL A 151 -4.19 11.00 -6.93
C VAL A 151 -4.59 11.31 -5.49
N ALA A 152 -5.37 12.38 -5.33
CA ALA A 152 -5.99 12.74 -4.06
C ALA A 152 -7.13 11.75 -3.75
N ILE A 153 -6.89 10.88 -2.77
CA ILE A 153 -7.90 9.99 -2.21
C ILE A 153 -8.01 10.31 -0.72
N PRO A 154 -9.22 10.60 -0.20
CA PRO A 154 -9.41 10.89 1.21
C PRO A 154 -8.99 9.69 2.08
N PRO A 155 -8.52 9.93 3.32
CA PRO A 155 -8.35 8.86 4.30
C PRO A 155 -9.66 8.11 4.52
N VAL A 156 -9.59 6.80 4.79
CA VAL A 156 -10.79 5.98 5.06
C VAL A 156 -11.44 6.32 6.40
N GLU A 157 -10.65 6.81 7.35
CA GLU A 157 -11.07 7.29 8.66
C GLU A 157 -10.04 8.30 9.19
N GLN A 158 -10.43 9.08 10.20
CA GLN A 158 -9.51 9.94 10.93
C GLN A 158 -8.88 9.14 12.07
N THR A 159 -7.57 8.89 11.99
CA THR A 159 -6.80 8.19 13.03
C THR A 159 -6.15 9.18 14.01
N PRO A 160 -5.85 8.77 15.27
CA PRO A 160 -5.25 9.66 16.27
C PRO A 160 -3.90 10.24 15.83
N VAL A 161 -3.03 9.39 15.28
CA VAL A 161 -1.86 9.83 14.52
C VAL A 161 -2.20 9.75 13.03
N PRO A 162 -1.94 10.79 12.21
CA PRO A 162 -2.39 10.81 10.83
C PRO A 162 -1.92 9.59 10.02
N THR A 163 -2.84 8.96 9.28
CA THR A 163 -2.55 7.91 8.31
C THR A 163 -3.26 8.20 6.98
N GLY A 164 -2.79 7.63 5.88
CA GLY A 164 -3.42 7.74 4.57
C GLY A 164 -3.88 6.40 4.00
N ALA A 165 -4.82 6.45 3.06
CA ALA A 165 -5.25 5.27 2.32
C ALA A 165 -4.21 4.88 1.24
N PRO A 166 -3.83 3.59 1.12
CA PRO A 166 -2.89 3.11 0.11
C PRO A 166 -3.44 3.24 -1.30
N LYS A 167 -2.55 3.32 -2.29
CA LYS A 167 -2.88 3.21 -3.71
C LYS A 167 -2.17 1.99 -4.28
N THR A 168 -2.89 0.87 -4.37
CA THR A 168 -2.31 -0.46 -4.65
C THR A 168 -2.28 -0.77 -6.15
N GLY A 169 -1.43 -1.71 -6.58
CA GLY A 169 -1.22 -2.01 -8.01
C GLY A 169 -2.50 -2.29 -8.79
N TYR A 170 -3.41 -3.11 -8.25
CA TYR A 170 -4.69 -3.39 -8.91
C TYR A 170 -5.52 -2.11 -9.11
N MET A 171 -5.69 -1.31 -8.06
CA MET A 171 -6.41 -0.03 -8.14
C MET A 171 -5.78 0.91 -9.17
N ILE A 172 -4.45 0.96 -9.23
CA ILE A 172 -3.73 1.80 -10.20
C ILE A 172 -3.98 1.30 -11.64
N GLU A 173 -3.95 -0.01 -11.88
CA GLU A 173 -4.27 -0.56 -13.20
C GLU A 173 -5.73 -0.25 -13.61
N SER A 174 -6.67 -0.27 -12.67
CA SER A 174 -8.06 0.16 -12.90
C SER A 174 -8.14 1.65 -13.26
N MET A 175 -7.42 2.52 -12.55
CA MET A 175 -7.34 3.96 -12.84
C MET A 175 -6.77 4.22 -14.24
N VAL A 176 -5.68 3.54 -14.59
CA VAL A 176 -5.05 3.63 -15.92
C VAL A 176 -6.05 3.21 -17.00
N SER A 177 -6.73 2.08 -16.81
CA SER A 177 -7.68 1.56 -17.78
C SER A 177 -8.84 2.55 -17.99
N ALA A 178 -9.44 3.09 -16.93
CA ALA A 178 -10.51 4.07 -17.02
C ALA A 178 -10.06 5.38 -17.69
N ALA A 179 -8.92 5.94 -17.27
CA ALA A 179 -8.39 7.18 -17.85
C ALA A 179 -8.12 7.05 -19.36
N VAL A 180 -7.50 5.96 -19.80
CA VAL A 180 -7.20 5.74 -21.23
C VAL A 180 -8.48 5.64 -22.05
N HIS A 181 -9.51 4.94 -21.56
CA HIS A 181 -10.78 4.82 -22.29
C HIS A 181 -11.53 6.16 -22.33
N ASN A 182 -11.51 6.94 -21.24
CA ASN A 182 -12.14 8.26 -21.22
C ASN A 182 -11.43 9.27 -22.14
N ILE A 183 -10.08 9.27 -22.16
CA ILE A 183 -9.30 10.08 -23.10
C ILE A 183 -9.64 9.70 -24.55
N LYS A 184 -9.69 8.39 -24.85
CA LYS A 184 -10.06 7.91 -26.18
C LYS A 184 -11.47 8.34 -26.55
N ALA A 185 -12.43 8.18 -25.65
CA ALA A 185 -13.82 8.58 -25.87
C ALA A 185 -13.92 10.09 -26.16
N GLU A 186 -13.18 10.92 -25.43
CA GLU A 186 -13.10 12.37 -25.67
C GLU A 186 -12.54 12.71 -27.07
N ILE A 187 -11.45 12.05 -27.48
CA ILE A 187 -10.86 12.22 -28.83
C ILE A 187 -11.85 11.80 -29.93
N GLU A 188 -12.62 10.74 -29.70
CA GLU A 188 -13.59 10.18 -30.65
C GLU A 188 -14.97 10.86 -30.59
N ASN A 189 -15.15 11.89 -29.75
CA ASN A 189 -16.45 12.51 -29.46
C ASN A 189 -17.53 11.50 -29.01
N ASN A 190 -17.12 10.47 -28.28
CA ASN A 190 -17.99 9.46 -27.71
C ASN A 190 -18.40 9.88 -26.28
N ALA A 191 -19.70 9.88 -26.01
CA ALA A 191 -20.25 10.30 -24.71
C ALA A 191 -20.02 9.27 -23.58
N LYS A 192 -19.64 8.03 -23.91
CA LYS A 192 -19.44 6.97 -22.90
C LYS A 192 -18.32 7.33 -21.94
N LYS A 193 -18.56 7.14 -20.64
CA LYS A 193 -17.56 7.31 -19.60
C LYS A 193 -17.44 6.07 -18.74
N GLU A 194 -16.24 5.85 -18.24
CA GLU A 194 -15.89 4.69 -17.44
C GLU A 194 -15.25 5.11 -16.12
N THR A 195 -15.58 4.38 -15.07
CA THR A 195 -15.01 4.58 -13.73
C THR A 195 -14.10 3.41 -13.37
N ALA A 196 -13.12 3.67 -12.51
CA ALA A 196 -12.20 2.65 -12.04
C ALA A 196 -12.78 1.92 -10.83
N THR A 197 -12.72 0.58 -10.82
CA THR A 197 -13.06 -0.18 -9.61
C THR A 197 -11.91 -0.07 -8.61
N TRP A 198 -12.22 0.43 -7.41
CA TRP A 198 -11.23 0.58 -6.34
C TRP A 198 -11.17 -0.68 -5.51
N ASN A 199 -10.43 -1.67 -6.00
CA ASN A 199 -10.21 -2.95 -5.34
C ASN A 199 -8.75 -3.06 -4.85
N ALA A 200 -8.53 -3.77 -3.75
CA ALA A 200 -7.20 -4.04 -3.22
C ALA A 200 -6.93 -5.53 -3.12
N ILE A 201 -5.86 -5.97 -3.79
CA ILE A 201 -5.25 -7.29 -3.63
C ILE A 201 -3.80 -7.06 -3.28
N CYS A 202 -3.43 -7.33 -2.03
CA CYS A 202 -2.07 -7.15 -1.53
C CYS A 202 -1.48 -8.48 -1.12
N LEU A 203 -0.26 -8.76 -1.57
CA LEU A 203 0.53 -9.93 -1.17
C LEU A 203 1.77 -9.41 -0.45
N ALA A 204 1.91 -9.72 0.84
CA ALA A 204 3.10 -9.46 1.64
C ALA A 204 3.92 -10.74 1.75
N ASP A 205 5.17 -10.71 1.30
CA ASP A 205 6.09 -11.84 1.39
C ASP A 205 6.84 -11.82 2.73
N MET A 206 6.90 -12.96 3.41
CA MET A 206 7.60 -13.09 4.70
C MET A 206 8.93 -13.86 4.56
N GLY A 207 9.30 -14.24 3.34
CA GLY A 207 10.56 -14.92 3.01
C GLY A 207 10.36 -16.38 2.61
N ASP A 208 9.63 -17.16 3.41
CA ASP A 208 9.32 -18.58 3.16
C ASP A 208 7.81 -18.90 3.15
N THR A 209 7.01 -17.92 3.55
CA THR A 209 5.54 -17.89 3.52
C THR A 209 5.10 -16.48 3.15
N GLY A 210 3.80 -16.23 3.02
CA GLY A 210 3.30 -14.86 2.84
C GLY A 210 1.88 -14.69 3.34
N MET A 211 1.39 -13.45 3.27
CA MET A 211 0.04 -13.05 3.63
C MET A 211 -0.64 -12.34 2.47
N ALA A 212 -1.86 -12.79 2.15
CA ALA A 212 -2.71 -12.19 1.14
C ALA A 212 -3.87 -11.46 1.83
N PHE A 213 -4.13 -10.23 1.36
CA PHE A 213 -5.21 -9.36 1.80
C PHE A 213 -6.05 -9.00 0.59
N VAL A 214 -7.36 -9.25 0.67
CA VAL A 214 -8.32 -8.91 -0.37
C VAL A 214 -9.42 -8.03 0.22
N ALA A 215 -9.67 -6.90 -0.42
CA ALA A 215 -10.71 -5.94 -0.07
C ALA A 215 -11.40 -5.42 -1.34
N LEU A 216 -12.67 -5.76 -1.51
CA LEU A 216 -13.48 -5.43 -2.67
C LEU A 216 -14.82 -4.82 -2.22
N PRO A 217 -15.05 -3.51 -2.40
CA PRO A 217 -14.04 -2.48 -2.70
C PRO A 217 -13.00 -2.31 -1.59
N GLN A 218 -11.94 -1.56 -1.89
CA GLN A 218 -10.81 -1.26 -1.00
C GLN A 218 -11.28 -0.50 0.25
N MET A 219 -12.17 0.47 0.08
CA MET A 219 -12.78 1.24 1.17
C MET A 219 -14.01 0.51 1.71
N ALA A 220 -14.27 0.63 3.01
CA ALA A 220 -15.46 0.06 3.63
C ALA A 220 -16.72 0.92 3.35
N PRO A 221 -17.94 0.34 3.39
CA PRO A 221 -18.26 -1.09 3.56
C PRO A 221 -17.88 -1.94 2.33
N ARG A 222 -17.51 -3.21 2.56
CA ARG A 222 -16.97 -4.12 1.53
C ARG A 222 -17.88 -5.30 1.26
N ASN A 223 -17.98 -5.71 -0.01
CA ASN A 223 -18.66 -6.95 -0.39
C ASN A 223 -17.80 -8.18 -0.06
N VAL A 224 -16.48 -8.08 -0.28
CA VAL A 224 -15.53 -9.17 0.00
C VAL A 224 -14.37 -8.63 0.80
N THR A 225 -14.07 -9.29 1.92
CA THR A 225 -12.88 -8.98 2.71
C THR A 225 -12.32 -10.20 3.41
N TRP A 226 -11.04 -10.48 3.21
CA TRP A 226 -10.35 -11.55 3.93
C TRP A 226 -8.83 -11.31 3.98
N ALA A 227 -8.19 -11.94 4.97
CA ALA A 227 -6.75 -12.00 5.13
C ALA A 227 -6.35 -13.46 5.40
N LYS A 228 -5.36 -13.99 4.69
CA LYS A 228 -4.86 -15.37 4.85
C LYS A 228 -3.35 -15.46 4.74
N LYS A 229 -2.73 -16.21 5.65
CA LYS A 229 -1.32 -16.64 5.58
C LYS A 229 -1.19 -17.97 4.81
N GLY A 230 -0.10 -18.14 4.08
CA GLY A 230 0.28 -19.43 3.52
C GLY A 230 1.46 -19.37 2.55
N LYS A 231 2.14 -20.50 2.38
CA LYS A 231 3.28 -20.65 1.44
C LYS A 231 2.90 -20.37 -0.02
N TRP A 232 1.65 -20.62 -0.38
CA TRP A 232 1.13 -20.31 -1.72
C TRP A 232 1.22 -18.81 -2.03
N VAL A 233 1.17 -17.93 -1.02
CA VAL A 233 1.28 -16.47 -1.21
C VAL A 233 2.67 -16.08 -1.67
N HIS A 234 3.71 -16.66 -1.08
CA HIS A 234 5.11 -16.44 -1.50
C HIS A 234 5.30 -16.83 -2.98
N LEU A 235 4.81 -18.01 -3.38
CA LEU A 235 4.86 -18.45 -4.77
C LEU A 235 4.03 -17.54 -5.70
N ALA A 236 2.84 -17.12 -5.25
CA ALA A 236 1.99 -16.21 -6.01
C ALA A 236 2.65 -14.84 -6.23
N LYS A 237 3.38 -14.31 -5.23
CA LYS A 237 4.14 -13.07 -5.35
C LYS A 237 5.24 -13.18 -6.40
N ILE A 238 6.02 -14.26 -6.38
CA ILE A 238 7.07 -14.53 -7.40
C ILE A 238 6.46 -14.65 -8.80
N ALA A 239 5.33 -15.36 -8.92
CA ALA A 239 4.63 -15.51 -10.18
C ALA A 239 4.13 -14.16 -10.71
N LEU A 240 3.53 -13.34 -9.85
CA LEU A 240 3.05 -12.00 -10.17
C LEU A 240 4.20 -11.08 -10.62
N GLU A 241 5.35 -11.12 -9.95
CA GLU A 241 6.54 -10.34 -10.33
C GLU A 241 6.99 -10.69 -11.75
N LYS A 242 7.22 -11.98 -12.04
CA LYS A 242 7.66 -12.45 -13.36
C LYS A 242 6.63 -12.10 -14.44
N TYR A 243 5.36 -12.30 -14.12
CA TYR A 243 4.25 -11.99 -15.02
C TYR A 243 4.19 -10.49 -15.33
N PHE A 244 4.26 -9.63 -14.32
CA PHE A 244 4.21 -8.18 -14.50
C PHE A 244 5.42 -7.67 -15.31
N LEU A 245 6.63 -8.14 -15.03
CA LEU A 245 7.82 -7.79 -15.81
C LEU A 245 7.72 -8.25 -17.26
N MET A 246 7.16 -9.44 -17.51
CA MET A 246 6.89 -9.92 -18.86
C MET A 246 5.88 -9.02 -19.58
N LYS A 247 4.77 -8.62 -18.93
CA LYS A 247 3.78 -7.67 -19.47
C LYS A 247 4.43 -6.37 -19.92
N MET A 248 5.26 -5.78 -19.05
CA MET A 248 5.97 -4.54 -19.35
C MET A 248 6.93 -4.67 -20.53
N LYS A 249 7.70 -5.77 -20.61
CA LYS A 249 8.60 -6.02 -21.75
C LYS A 249 7.88 -6.28 -23.07
N ARG A 250 6.64 -6.78 -23.03
CA ARG A 250 5.81 -7.05 -24.22
C ARG A 250 4.96 -5.86 -24.65
N GLY A 251 4.85 -4.82 -23.82
CA GLY A 251 3.98 -3.67 -24.10
C GLY A 251 2.48 -3.98 -24.00
N VAL A 252 2.09 -5.01 -23.24
CA VAL A 252 0.68 -5.38 -23.03
C VAL A 252 0.33 -5.19 -21.56
N SER A 253 -0.39 -4.13 -21.23
CA SER A 253 -0.78 -3.78 -19.85
C SER A 253 -1.90 -4.67 -19.31
N GLU A 254 -2.90 -4.99 -20.14
CA GLU A 254 -4.07 -5.80 -19.77
C GLU A 254 -4.29 -6.91 -20.82
N PRO A 255 -3.65 -8.09 -20.67
CA PRO A 255 -3.88 -9.22 -21.55
C PRO A 255 -5.32 -9.71 -21.49
N PHE A 256 -5.85 -10.14 -22.63
CA PHE A 256 -7.25 -10.59 -22.76
C PHE A 256 -7.64 -11.66 -21.72
N PHE A 257 -6.77 -12.64 -21.48
CA PHE A 257 -7.06 -13.71 -20.51
C PHE A 257 -7.12 -13.20 -19.07
N GLU A 258 -6.29 -12.22 -18.71
CA GLU A 258 -6.31 -11.60 -17.37
C GLU A 258 -7.64 -10.90 -17.18
N LYS A 259 -8.04 -10.07 -18.15
CA LYS A 259 -9.33 -9.39 -18.15
C LYS A 259 -10.49 -10.38 -18.05
N ALA A 260 -10.52 -11.39 -18.92
CA ALA A 260 -11.60 -12.38 -18.96
C ALA A 260 -11.75 -13.15 -17.64
N ILE A 261 -10.63 -13.54 -17.00
CA ILE A 261 -10.66 -14.21 -15.70
C ILE A 261 -11.17 -13.27 -14.62
N LEU A 262 -10.66 -12.03 -14.59
CA LEU A 262 -11.06 -11.02 -13.60
C LEU A 262 -12.55 -10.67 -13.70
N ASP A 263 -13.06 -10.51 -14.92
CA ASP A 263 -14.47 -10.24 -15.17
C ASP A 263 -15.34 -11.45 -14.76
N ALA A 264 -14.92 -12.67 -15.11
CA ALA A 264 -15.65 -13.90 -14.76
C ALA A 264 -15.76 -14.15 -13.25
N VAL A 265 -14.77 -13.69 -12.46
CA VAL A 265 -14.79 -13.79 -10.99
C VAL A 265 -15.29 -12.52 -10.30
N GLY A 266 -15.91 -11.59 -11.03
CA GLY A 266 -16.60 -10.42 -10.48
C GLY A 266 -15.67 -9.33 -9.94
N ILE A 267 -14.41 -9.30 -10.41
CA ILE A 267 -13.41 -8.29 -10.07
C ILE A 267 -12.88 -7.64 -11.35
N GLY A 268 -13.80 -7.19 -12.21
CA GLY A 268 -13.45 -6.37 -13.36
C GLY A 268 -12.83 -5.04 -12.94
N LYS A 269 -11.94 -4.48 -13.78
CA LYS A 269 -11.17 -3.25 -13.47
C LYS A 269 -11.98 -1.95 -13.64
N ARG A 270 -13.10 -2.00 -14.37
CA ARG A 270 -13.85 -0.81 -14.79
C ARG A 270 -15.35 -1.06 -14.80
N GLU A 271 -16.11 0.00 -14.61
CA GLU A 271 -17.56 0.04 -14.75
C GLU A 271 -17.95 1.13 -15.75
N VAL A 272 -18.77 0.79 -16.74
CA VAL A 272 -19.33 1.76 -17.69
C VAL A 272 -20.51 2.45 -17.01
N VAL A 273 -20.49 3.77 -16.96
CA VAL A 273 -21.62 4.56 -16.47
C VAL A 273 -22.40 5.01 -17.72
N GLU A 274 -23.63 4.51 -17.86
CA GLU A 274 -24.58 4.95 -18.90
C GLU A 274 -25.05 6.39 -18.66
#